data_AF-A0A7C6LQF2-F1
#
_entry.id   AF-A0A7C6LQF2-F1
#
_cell.length_a   1.000
_cell.length_b   1.000
_cell.length_c   1.000
_cell.angle_alpha   90.00
_cell.angle_beta   90.00
_cell.angle_gamma   90.00
#
_symmetry.space_group_name_H-M   'P 1'
#
loop_
_entity.id
_entity.type
_entity.pdbx_description
1 polymer ?
#
loop_
_entity_poly.entity_id
_entity_poly.type
_entity_poly.pdbx_seq_one_letter_code
_entity_poly.pdbx_strand_id
1 'polypeptide(L)'
;MVKNIFFLIVVFLLAACSYKNVERFDIIGFVEGKPLFKEYSLVYYFDNSQMHIGYSTYDCYMGKNLEERCKEYVESYCNVLVGNDYAQCAYPLRGKIHVKIFLKNDRTGNRIFVGEKFIDMDEYQETVLLTQVFIGSDLNSYVTRTYWDFEWDRAESIYSQDIQDTIYFYSEKLYKNEHDSNVPYVEEK
;
A
#
# COMPACT_ATOMS: atom_id res chain seq x y z
N MET A 1 -1.56 -14.73 -45.49
CA MET A 1 -0.51 -14.17 -44.61
C MET A 1 -0.79 -12.73 -44.17
N VAL A 2 -1.09 -11.79 -45.08
CA VAL A 2 -1.31 -10.36 -44.74
C VAL A 2 -2.49 -10.11 -43.77
N LYS A 3 -3.60 -10.87 -43.90
CA LYS A 3 -4.76 -10.77 -42.97
C LYS A 3 -4.41 -11.11 -41.52
N ASN A 4 -3.50 -12.06 -41.28
CA ASN A 4 -3.11 -12.46 -39.93
C ASN A 4 -2.14 -11.44 -39.30
N ILE A 5 -1.31 -10.78 -40.11
CA ILE A 5 -0.42 -9.70 -39.66
C ILE A 5 -1.25 -8.47 -39.28
N PHE A 6 -2.27 -8.10 -40.07
CA PHE A 6 -3.17 -6.98 -39.73
C PHE A 6 -3.96 -7.25 -38.44
N PHE A 7 -4.45 -8.47 -38.24
CA PHE A 7 -5.14 -8.84 -37.00
C PHE A 7 -4.21 -8.75 -35.79
N LEU A 8 -2.98 -9.23 -35.91
CA LEU A 8 -1.95 -9.10 -34.87
C LEU A 8 -1.62 -7.64 -34.56
N ILE A 9 -1.43 -6.79 -35.58
CA ILE A 9 -1.14 -5.36 -35.41
C ILE A 9 -2.32 -4.64 -34.73
N VAL A 10 -3.56 -4.95 -35.11
CA VAL A 10 -4.75 -4.36 -34.47
C VAL A 10 -4.88 -4.81 -33.02
N VAL A 11 -4.61 -6.09 -32.70
CA VAL A 11 -4.59 -6.59 -31.32
C VAL A 11 -3.49 -5.92 -30.50
N PHE A 12 -2.29 -5.74 -31.06
CA PHE A 12 -1.19 -5.02 -30.40
C PHE A 12 -1.48 -3.53 -30.22
N LEU A 13 -2.12 -2.86 -31.19
CA LEU A 13 -2.52 -1.46 -31.08
C LEU A 13 -3.65 -1.25 -30.07
N LEU A 14 -4.61 -2.18 -30.00
CA LEU A 14 -5.67 -2.18 -28.99
C LEU A 14 -5.11 -2.43 -27.60
N ALA A 15 -4.17 -3.37 -27.45
CA ALA A 15 -3.45 -3.57 -26.20
C ALA A 15 -2.69 -2.29 -25.82
N ALA A 16 -1.87 -1.73 -26.73
CA ALA A 16 -1.08 -0.51 -26.52
C ALA A 16 -1.92 0.71 -26.13
N CYS A 17 -3.10 0.90 -26.72
CA CYS A 17 -4.03 1.97 -26.33
C CYS A 17 -4.76 1.67 -25.01
N SER A 18 -5.00 0.40 -24.70
CA SER A 18 -5.63 0.01 -23.43
C SER A 18 -4.75 0.35 -22.24
N TYR A 19 -3.42 0.25 -22.33
CA TYR A 19 -2.51 0.49 -21.19
C TYR A 19 -2.46 1.94 -20.69
N LYS A 20 -2.88 2.92 -21.50
CA LYS A 20 -2.93 4.33 -21.08
C LYS A 20 -4.16 4.69 -20.25
N ASN A 21 -5.15 3.80 -20.20
CA ASN A 21 -6.42 3.98 -19.49
C ASN A 21 -6.59 2.85 -18.46
N VAL A 22 -5.51 2.44 -17.79
CA VAL A 22 -5.57 1.41 -16.75
C VAL A 22 -5.38 2.11 -15.42
N GLU A 23 -6.49 2.44 -14.78
CA GLU A 23 -6.46 2.97 -13.43
C GLU A 23 -5.92 1.92 -12.45
N ARG A 24 -4.97 2.35 -11.61
CA ARG A 24 -4.30 1.51 -10.63
C ARG A 24 -4.60 1.94 -9.21
N PHE A 25 -4.66 0.94 -8.34
CA PHE A 25 -4.73 1.10 -6.91
C PHE A 25 -3.65 0.25 -6.25
N ASP A 26 -2.69 0.90 -5.61
CA ASP A 26 -1.61 0.25 -4.88
C ASP A 26 -1.83 0.39 -3.38
N ILE A 27 -1.54 -0.69 -2.66
CA ILE A 27 -1.43 -0.69 -1.21
C ILE A 27 0.04 -0.75 -0.86
N ILE A 28 0.47 0.18 -0.02
CA ILE A 28 1.81 0.20 0.55
C ILE A 28 1.66 0.32 2.06
N GLY A 29 2.16 -0.67 2.80
CA GLY A 29 2.04 -0.76 4.24
C GLY A 29 3.38 -1.03 4.91
N PHE A 30 3.68 -0.33 6.00
CA PHE A 30 4.88 -0.56 6.80
C PHE A 30 4.54 -0.82 8.27
N VAL A 31 5.16 -1.84 8.86
CA VAL A 31 5.13 -2.09 10.31
C VAL A 31 6.56 -2.24 10.81
N GLU A 32 6.97 -1.32 11.66
CA GLU A 32 8.33 -1.25 12.19
C GLU A 32 8.35 -0.93 13.69
N GLY A 33 9.55 -0.77 14.25
CA GLY A 33 9.78 -0.49 15.67
C GLY A 33 10.44 -1.66 16.40
N LYS A 34 10.36 -1.65 17.74
CA LYS A 34 11.00 -2.67 18.61
C LYS A 34 10.71 -4.10 18.11
N PRO A 35 11.54 -5.11 18.45
CA PRO A 35 11.48 -6.47 17.86
C PRO A 35 10.10 -7.15 17.84
N LEU A 36 9.17 -6.66 18.66
CA LEU A 36 7.75 -7.00 18.73
C LEU A 36 6.98 -6.76 17.42
N PHE A 37 7.47 -5.94 16.48
CA PHE A 37 6.82 -5.76 15.17
C PHE A 37 6.58 -7.10 14.43
N LYS A 38 7.38 -8.12 14.72
CA LYS A 38 7.23 -9.48 14.19
C LYS A 38 5.90 -10.13 14.59
N GLU A 39 5.35 -9.76 15.74
CA GLU A 39 4.08 -10.27 16.26
C GLU A 39 2.85 -9.51 15.74
N TYR A 40 3.04 -8.47 14.93
CA TYR A 40 1.96 -7.69 14.38
C TYR A 40 1.89 -7.79 12.87
N SER A 41 0.67 -7.80 12.34
CA SER A 41 0.43 -7.79 10.90
C SER A 41 -0.61 -6.74 10.51
N LEU A 42 -0.37 -6.03 9.42
CA LEU A 42 -1.41 -5.21 8.79
C LEU A 42 -2.43 -6.12 8.10
N VAL A 43 -3.70 -5.79 8.30
CA VAL A 43 -4.83 -6.51 7.72
C VAL A 43 -5.78 -5.51 7.08
N TYR A 44 -6.17 -5.79 5.84
CA TYR A 44 -7.00 -4.93 5.03
C TYR A 44 -8.35 -5.61 4.76
N TYR A 45 -9.42 -4.84 4.87
CA TYR A 45 -10.78 -5.27 4.57
C TYR A 45 -11.36 -4.40 3.46
N PHE A 46 -11.74 -5.00 2.35
CA PHE A 46 -12.44 -4.34 1.24
C PHE A 46 -13.91 -4.69 1.36
N ASP A 47 -14.78 -3.71 1.60
CA ASP A 47 -16.23 -3.90 1.78
C ASP A 47 -16.56 -5.04 2.78
N ASN A 48 -15.81 -5.09 3.88
CA ASN A 48 -15.87 -6.08 4.95
C ASN A 48 -15.36 -7.49 4.59
N SER A 49 -14.78 -7.71 3.41
CA SER A 49 -14.05 -8.92 3.05
C SER A 49 -12.56 -8.75 3.32
N GLN A 50 -11.95 -9.65 4.09
CA GLN A 50 -10.52 -9.58 4.36
C GLN A 50 -9.73 -9.92 3.10
N MET A 51 -8.83 -9.03 2.70
CA MET A 51 -7.89 -9.27 1.62
C MET A 51 -6.62 -9.93 2.15
N HIS A 52 -6.10 -10.90 1.41
CA HIS A 52 -4.79 -11.48 1.70
C HIS A 52 -3.74 -10.62 1.03
N ILE A 53 -2.98 -9.87 1.82
CA ILE A 53 -1.84 -9.08 1.36
C ILE A 53 -0.60 -9.64 2.03
N GLY A 54 0.31 -10.19 1.21
CA GLY A 54 1.59 -10.70 1.68
C GLY A 54 2.47 -9.58 2.22
N TYR A 55 3.47 -9.96 3.01
CA TYR A 55 4.53 -9.04 3.39
C TYR A 55 5.89 -9.67 3.18
N SER A 56 6.86 -8.81 2.94
CA SER A 56 8.27 -9.15 2.98
C SER A 56 8.94 -8.42 4.14
N THR A 57 10.05 -8.98 4.63
CA THR A 57 10.85 -8.34 5.68
C THR A 57 12.15 -7.86 5.08
N TYR A 58 12.38 -6.55 5.12
CA TYR A 58 13.58 -5.91 4.62
C TYR A 58 14.15 -4.97 5.67
N ASP A 59 15.37 -4.50 5.42
CA ASP A 59 15.99 -3.43 6.20
C ASP A 59 15.39 -2.11 5.68
N CYS A 60 14.60 -1.42 6.51
CA CYS A 60 13.69 -0.39 6.01
C CYS A 60 14.34 0.98 5.86
N TYR A 61 15.60 1.07 6.27
CA TYR A 61 16.44 2.24 6.11
C TYR A 61 17.58 1.91 5.17
N MET A 62 17.60 2.54 4.00
CA MET A 62 18.72 2.51 3.04
C MET A 62 19.88 3.42 3.53
N GLY A 63 20.17 3.39 4.83
CA GLY A 63 21.15 4.22 5.54
C GLY A 63 21.88 3.42 6.63
N LYS A 64 22.98 3.97 7.15
CA LYS A 64 24.12 3.27 7.81
C LYS A 64 23.84 2.30 8.99
N ASN A 65 22.61 2.13 9.47
CA ASN A 65 22.27 1.21 10.56
C ASN A 65 21.45 0.01 10.04
N LEU A 66 22.13 -1.11 9.81
CA LEU A 66 21.64 -2.35 9.18
C LEU A 66 20.81 -3.26 10.12
N GLU A 67 20.38 -2.79 11.30
CA GLU A 67 19.76 -3.66 12.31
C GLU A 67 18.24 -3.50 12.45
N GLU A 68 17.64 -2.49 11.81
CA GLU A 68 16.20 -2.23 11.91
C GLU A 68 15.45 -2.79 10.70
N ARG A 69 14.73 -3.89 10.95
CA ARG A 69 13.86 -4.54 9.98
C ARG A 69 12.42 -4.08 10.16
N CYS A 70 11.70 -3.94 9.05
CA CYS A 70 10.25 -3.76 9.06
C CYS A 70 9.56 -4.79 8.18
N LYS A 71 8.24 -4.91 8.34
CA LYS A 71 7.38 -5.62 7.40
C LYS A 71 6.84 -4.62 6.39
N GLU A 72 7.09 -4.89 5.11
CA GLU A 72 6.56 -4.16 3.99
C GLU A 72 5.44 -4.98 3.33
N TYR A 73 4.27 -4.37 3.19
CA TYR A 73 3.08 -4.92 2.55
C TYR A 73 2.88 -4.18 1.24
N VAL A 74 2.96 -4.89 0.11
CA VAL A 74 2.71 -4.31 -1.21
C VAL A 74 1.74 -5.20 -1.97
N GLU A 75 0.69 -4.61 -2.49
CA GLU A 75 -0.25 -5.26 -3.40
C GLU A 75 -0.79 -4.23 -4.37
N SER A 76 -1.07 -4.64 -5.60
CA SER A 76 -1.52 -3.73 -6.64
C SER A 76 -2.68 -4.30 -7.44
N TYR A 77 -3.66 -3.44 -7.66
CA TYR A 77 -4.94 -3.74 -8.28
C TYR A 77 -5.16 -2.82 -9.47
N CYS A 78 -5.88 -3.32 -10.46
CA CYS A 78 -6.24 -2.53 -11.64
C CYS A 78 -7.72 -2.70 -11.97
N ASN A 79 -8.33 -1.70 -12.57
CA ASN A 79 -9.75 -1.79 -12.96
C ASN A 79 -10.01 -2.83 -14.07
N VAL A 80 -8.97 -3.17 -14.83
CA VAL A 80 -8.98 -4.20 -15.87
C VAL A 80 -7.92 -5.26 -15.62
N LEU A 81 -8.14 -6.45 -16.16
CA LEU A 81 -7.16 -7.54 -16.12
C LEU A 81 -6.11 -7.31 -17.20
N VAL A 82 -4.85 -7.18 -16.79
CA VAL A 82 -3.71 -6.94 -17.68
C VAL A 82 -2.84 -8.19 -17.71
N GLY A 83 -2.62 -8.76 -18.90
CA GLY A 83 -1.79 -9.95 -19.08
C GLY A 83 -0.30 -9.65 -18.95
N ASN A 84 0.29 -10.07 -17.83
CA ASN A 84 1.71 -10.14 -17.46
C ASN A 84 2.65 -8.93 -17.70
N ASP A 85 3.34 -8.59 -16.61
CA ASP A 85 4.63 -7.89 -16.48
C ASP A 85 4.72 -6.38 -16.70
N TYR A 86 3.61 -5.70 -17.02
CA TYR A 86 3.59 -4.24 -16.93
C TYR A 86 2.86 -3.78 -15.66
N ALA A 87 3.65 -3.47 -14.63
CA ALA A 87 3.27 -2.69 -13.47
C ALA A 87 2.21 -3.31 -12.53
N GLN A 88 2.49 -4.52 -12.04
CA GLN A 88 1.94 -5.05 -10.79
C GLN A 88 0.40 -5.15 -10.71
N CYS A 89 -0.35 -5.10 -11.81
CA CYS A 89 -1.81 -5.37 -11.84
C CYS A 89 -2.15 -6.85 -11.54
N ALA A 90 -1.92 -7.33 -10.32
CA ALA A 90 -2.06 -8.74 -9.97
C ALA A 90 -3.53 -9.19 -9.92
N TYR A 91 -4.45 -8.27 -9.58
CA TYR A 91 -5.87 -8.59 -9.39
C TYR A 91 -6.80 -7.48 -9.94
N PRO A 92 -7.90 -7.84 -10.64
CA PRO A 92 -8.88 -6.86 -11.07
C PRO A 92 -9.72 -6.38 -9.89
N LEU A 93 -9.92 -5.06 -9.76
CA LEU A 93 -10.72 -4.41 -8.72
C LEU A 93 -11.47 -3.23 -9.34
N ARG A 94 -12.79 -3.14 -9.19
CA ARG A 94 -13.62 -2.17 -9.93
C ARG A 94 -14.55 -1.37 -9.04
N GLY A 95 -14.84 -0.15 -9.49
CA GLY A 95 -15.78 0.76 -8.86
C GLY A 95 -15.25 1.34 -7.55
N LYS A 96 -16.18 1.68 -6.65
CA LYS A 96 -15.89 2.26 -5.35
C LYS A 96 -15.76 1.19 -4.28
N ILE A 97 -14.67 1.20 -3.53
CA ILE A 97 -14.40 0.25 -2.44
C ILE A 97 -14.15 1.01 -1.14
N HIS A 98 -14.74 0.51 -0.05
CA HIS A 98 -14.40 0.96 1.30
C HIS A 98 -13.30 0.08 1.90
N VAL A 99 -12.14 0.67 2.16
CA VAL A 99 -10.98 -0.02 2.74
C VAL A 99 -10.89 0.31 4.22
N LYS A 100 -10.92 -0.72 5.08
CA LYS A 100 -10.63 -0.61 6.51
C LYS A 100 -9.31 -1.31 6.82
N ILE A 101 -8.49 -0.68 7.66
CA ILE A 101 -7.14 -1.12 7.95
C ILE A 101 -7.00 -1.37 9.45
N PHE A 102 -6.42 -2.51 9.79
CA PHE A 102 -6.17 -2.89 11.16
C PHE A 102 -4.73 -3.36 11.35
N LEU A 103 -4.15 -2.98 12.48
CA LEU A 103 -2.97 -3.66 13.00
C LEU A 103 -3.44 -4.81 13.90
N LYS A 104 -3.15 -6.04 13.49
CA LYS A 104 -3.52 -7.25 14.24
C LYS A 104 -2.33 -7.77 15.02
N ASN A 105 -2.51 -8.01 16.31
CA ASN A 105 -1.59 -8.84 17.08
C ASN A 105 -1.82 -10.31 16.71
N ASP A 106 -0.81 -10.97 16.17
CA ASP A 106 -0.92 -12.35 15.68
C ASP A 106 -0.96 -13.39 16.81
N ARG A 107 -0.52 -13.02 18.01
CA ARG A 107 -0.56 -13.89 19.20
C ARG A 107 -1.93 -13.85 19.88
N THR A 108 -2.50 -12.66 20.08
CA THR A 108 -3.77 -12.48 20.83
C THR A 108 -4.99 -12.43 19.92
N GLY A 109 -4.80 -12.09 18.64
CA GLY A 109 -5.89 -11.82 17.70
C GLY A 109 -6.50 -10.43 17.85
N ASN A 110 -6.03 -9.64 18.82
CA ASN A 110 -6.49 -8.26 19.04
C ASN A 110 -6.23 -7.41 17.81
N ARG A 111 -7.16 -6.49 17.51
CA ARG A 111 -7.08 -5.61 16.35
C ARG A 111 -7.19 -4.17 16.79
N ILE A 112 -6.27 -3.36 16.31
CA ILE A 112 -6.26 -1.92 16.48
C ILE A 112 -6.68 -1.33 15.14
N PHE A 113 -7.70 -0.48 15.15
CA PHE A 113 -8.13 0.24 13.95
C PHE A 113 -7.08 1.31 13.62
N VAL A 114 -6.57 1.29 12.39
CA VAL A 114 -5.50 2.18 11.92
C VAL A 114 -6.03 3.24 10.97
N GLY A 115 -7.14 2.96 10.30
CA GLY A 115 -7.79 3.94 9.43
C GLY A 115 -8.77 3.30 8.47
N GLU A 116 -9.51 4.17 7.80
CA GLU A 116 -10.35 3.82 6.66
C GLU A 116 -10.22 4.84 5.55
N LYS A 117 -10.39 4.38 4.31
CA LYS A 117 -10.37 5.20 3.10
C LYS A 117 -11.39 4.68 2.08
N PHE A 118 -11.94 5.60 1.30
CA PHE A 118 -12.77 5.28 0.15
C PHE A 118 -11.93 5.41 -1.11
N ILE A 119 -11.88 4.32 -1.88
CA ILE A 119 -11.13 4.25 -3.13
C ILE A 119 -12.14 4.18 -4.27
N ASP A 120 -12.09 5.13 -5.19
CA ASP A 120 -12.81 5.04 -6.46
C ASP A 120 -11.81 4.70 -7.56
N MET A 121 -11.89 3.47 -8.08
CA MET A 121 -10.97 2.97 -9.09
C MET A 121 -11.04 3.75 -10.40
N ASP A 122 -12.08 4.55 -10.63
CA ASP A 122 -12.24 5.31 -11.88
C ASP A 122 -11.93 6.81 -11.70
N GLU A 123 -11.55 7.24 -10.49
CA GLU A 123 -11.33 8.66 -10.15
C GLU A 123 -9.96 9.17 -10.58
N TYR A 124 -8.91 8.36 -10.41
CA TYR A 124 -7.52 8.71 -10.69
C TYR A 124 -6.80 7.62 -11.47
N GLN A 125 -5.80 8.00 -12.27
CA GLN A 125 -4.99 7.04 -13.01
C GLN A 125 -4.15 6.16 -12.08
N GLU A 126 -3.60 6.72 -11.00
CA GLU A 126 -2.96 5.92 -9.94
C GLU A 126 -3.40 6.46 -8.59
N THR A 127 -3.80 5.54 -7.71
CA THR A 127 -4.11 5.77 -6.30
C THR A 127 -3.22 4.89 -5.45
N VAL A 128 -2.62 5.44 -4.41
CA VAL A 128 -1.84 4.68 -3.40
C VAL A 128 -2.51 4.86 -2.05
N LEU A 129 -2.84 3.75 -1.40
CA LEU A 129 -3.15 3.72 0.03
C LEU A 129 -1.87 3.42 0.80
N LEU A 130 -1.28 4.47 1.38
CA LEU A 130 -0.08 4.35 2.19
C LEU A 130 -0.47 4.23 3.67
N THR A 131 0.03 3.21 4.35
CA THR A 131 -0.18 3.00 5.79
C THR A 131 1.13 2.75 6.48
N GLN A 132 1.41 3.45 7.57
CA GLN A 132 2.64 3.32 8.34
C GLN A 132 2.32 3.11 9.81
N VAL A 133 3.02 2.17 10.43
CA VAL A 133 2.87 1.82 11.84
C VAL A 133 4.24 1.68 12.47
N PHE A 134 4.47 2.45 13.53
CA PHE A 134 5.66 2.38 14.36
C PHE A 134 5.30 1.90 15.78
N ILE A 135 5.93 0.81 16.22
CA ILE A 135 5.72 0.20 17.54
C ILE A 135 6.88 0.57 18.46
N GLY A 136 6.63 1.50 19.40
CA GLY A 136 7.65 1.90 20.36
C GLY A 136 7.26 3.08 21.24
N SER A 137 8.06 3.28 22.29
CA SER A 137 7.82 4.27 23.35
C SER A 137 8.21 5.69 22.99
N ASP A 138 9.06 5.86 21.97
CA ASP A 138 9.64 7.14 21.61
C ASP A 138 9.57 7.34 20.09
N LEU A 139 8.71 8.24 19.64
CA LEU A 139 8.61 8.60 18.23
C LEU A 139 9.92 9.20 17.70
N ASN A 140 10.76 9.81 18.55
CA ASN A 140 12.07 10.33 18.15
C ASN A 140 13.08 9.23 17.82
N SER A 141 12.79 7.99 18.20
CA SER A 141 13.59 6.83 17.81
C SER A 141 13.23 6.31 16.41
N TYR A 142 12.15 6.82 15.82
CA TYR A 142 11.85 6.55 14.42
C TYR A 142 12.92 7.18 13.51
N VAL A 143 13.40 6.41 12.55
CA VAL A 143 14.35 6.85 11.54
C VAL A 143 13.58 7.15 10.27
N THR A 144 13.75 8.31 9.65
CA THR A 144 13.11 8.65 8.37
C THR A 144 13.51 7.68 7.25
N ARG A 145 12.52 7.16 6.52
CA ARG A 145 12.75 6.32 5.32
C ARG A 145 13.13 7.17 4.11
N THR A 146 13.84 6.56 3.15
CA THR A 146 14.24 7.26 1.91
C THR A 146 13.06 7.47 0.96
N TYR A 147 12.11 6.55 0.95
CA TYR A 147 10.91 6.59 0.11
C TYR A 147 9.69 6.30 0.97
N TRP A 148 8.54 6.84 0.56
CA TRP A 148 7.27 6.66 1.26
C TRP A 148 7.37 7.01 2.75
N ASP A 149 8.16 8.03 3.10
CA ASP A 149 8.23 8.50 4.48
C ASP A 149 7.03 9.39 4.78
N PHE A 150 6.66 9.45 6.05
CA PHE A 150 5.55 10.25 6.53
C PHE A 150 6.03 11.34 7.49
N GLU A 151 5.31 12.47 7.50
CA GLU A 151 5.47 13.49 8.53
C GLU A 151 4.83 13.00 9.84
N TRP A 152 5.65 12.36 10.69
CA TRP A 152 5.17 11.69 11.90
C TRP A 152 4.53 12.60 12.96
N ASP A 153 4.63 13.92 12.82
CA ASP A 153 3.89 14.88 13.65
C ASP A 153 2.37 14.80 13.48
N ARG A 154 1.91 14.22 12.37
CA ARG A 154 0.50 13.97 12.05
C ARG A 154 0.02 12.58 12.45
N ALA A 155 0.88 11.73 13.01
CA ALA A 155 0.53 10.36 13.35
C ALA A 155 -0.44 10.30 14.54
N GLU A 156 -1.40 9.39 14.47
CA GLU A 156 -2.22 9.00 15.61
C GLU A 156 -1.41 8.08 16.54
N SER A 157 -1.81 7.99 17.80
CA SER A 157 -1.16 7.11 18.77
C SER A 157 -2.14 6.41 19.69
N ILE A 158 -1.79 5.21 20.12
CA ILE A 158 -2.55 4.42 21.09
C ILE A 158 -1.60 3.66 22.02
N TYR A 159 -1.93 3.64 23.30
CA TYR A 159 -1.24 2.77 24.26
C TYR A 159 -1.77 1.34 24.15
N SER A 160 -0.89 0.41 23.83
CA SER A 160 -1.21 -1.01 23.71
C SER A 160 -0.83 -1.75 25.00
N GLN A 161 -1.84 -2.28 25.68
CA GLN A 161 -1.62 -3.10 26.89
C GLN A 161 -0.87 -4.41 26.59
N ASP A 162 -0.99 -4.94 25.38
CA ASP A 162 -0.35 -6.19 24.96
C ASP A 162 1.18 -6.10 24.98
N ILE A 163 1.73 -4.90 24.74
CA ILE A 163 3.18 -4.63 24.69
C ILE A 163 3.63 -3.64 25.76
N GLN A 164 2.70 -3.12 26.56
CA GLN A 164 2.90 -2.05 27.54
C GLN A 164 3.62 -0.83 26.95
N ASP A 165 3.32 -0.51 25.69
CA ASP A 165 4.01 0.50 24.91
C ASP A 165 3.04 1.23 23.95
N THR A 166 3.51 2.30 23.32
CA THR A 166 2.73 3.11 22.39
C THR A 166 2.89 2.59 20.96
N ILE A 167 1.81 2.66 20.19
CA ILE A 167 1.80 2.38 18.77
C ILE A 167 1.40 3.67 18.08
N TYR A 168 2.25 4.15 17.17
CA TYR A 168 1.99 5.29 16.32
C TYR A 168 1.60 4.80 14.94
N PHE A 169 0.62 5.44 14.31
CA PHE A 169 0.17 5.03 13.00
C PHE A 169 -0.43 6.18 12.19
N TYR A 170 -0.38 6.03 10.89
CA TYR A 170 -1.04 6.93 9.96
C TYR A 170 -1.42 6.21 8.66
N SER A 171 -2.51 6.67 8.03
CA SER A 171 -2.95 6.15 6.74
C SER A 171 -3.51 7.27 5.86
N GLU A 172 -2.99 7.39 4.64
CA GLU A 172 -3.37 8.39 3.65
C GLU A 172 -3.69 7.78 2.29
N LYS A 173 -4.54 8.49 1.55
CA LYS A 173 -4.79 8.24 0.13
C LYS A 173 -3.99 9.26 -0.68
N LEU A 174 -3.10 8.76 -1.50
CA LEU A 174 -2.28 9.53 -2.43
C LEU A 174 -2.78 9.26 -3.85
N TYR A 175 -2.73 10.24 -4.74
CA TYR A 175 -3.17 10.05 -6.13
C TYR A 175 -2.35 10.83 -7.16
N LYS A 176 -2.44 10.41 -8.42
CA LYS A 176 -2.03 11.20 -9.58
C LYS A 176 -2.91 10.89 -10.80
N ASN A 177 -2.99 11.87 -11.70
CA ASN A 177 -3.84 11.80 -12.89
C ASN A 177 -3.11 11.27 -14.14
N GLU A 178 -1.86 10.83 -14.00
CA GLU A 178 -1.02 10.41 -15.12
C GLU A 178 -0.07 9.28 -14.70
N HIS A 179 0.18 8.32 -15.59
CA HIS A 179 1.17 7.26 -15.42
C HIS A 179 2.61 7.75 -15.71
N ASP A 180 3.05 8.82 -15.04
CA ASP A 180 4.41 9.33 -15.11
C ASP A 180 5.10 9.19 -13.74
N SER A 181 6.32 8.68 -13.71
CA SER A 181 7.14 8.54 -12.50
C SER A 181 7.73 9.88 -12.04
N ASN A 182 7.78 10.88 -12.92
CA ASN A 182 8.30 12.22 -12.61
C ASN A 182 7.23 13.13 -11.97
N VAL A 183 5.97 12.73 -12.05
CA VAL A 183 4.86 13.47 -11.42
C VAL A 183 4.72 12.97 -9.98
N PRO A 184 4.88 13.85 -8.97
CA PRO A 184 4.71 13.48 -7.58
C PRO A 184 3.24 13.18 -7.27
N TYR A 185 3.03 12.28 -6.31
CA TYR A 185 1.70 12.04 -5.76
C TYR A 185 1.17 13.25 -4.99
N VAL A 186 -0.14 13.42 -5.01
CA VAL A 186 -0.87 14.42 -4.22
C VAL A 186 -1.63 13.70 -3.11
N GLU A 187 -1.54 14.20 -1.88
CA GLU A 187 -2.35 13.72 -0.76
C GLU A 187 -3.79 14.22 -0.89
N GLU A 188 -4.75 13.32 -0.79
CA GLU A 188 -6.18 13.67 -0.72
C GLU A 188 -6.57 13.99 0.74
N LYS A 189 -7.06 15.23 0.94
CA LYS A 189 -7.42 15.77 2.26
C LYS A 189 -8.85 15.47 2.66
#